data_AF-A0A3E1E7J6-F1
#
_entry.id   AF-A0A3E1E7J6-F1
#
_cell.length_a   1.000
_cell.length_b   1.000
_cell.length_c   1.000
_cell.angle_alpha   90.00
_cell.angle_beta   90.00
_cell.angle_gamma   90.00
#
_symmetry.space_group_name_H-M   'P 1'
#
loop_
_entity.id
_entity.type
_entity.pdbx_description
1 polymer ?
#
loop_
_entity_poly.entity_id
_entity_poly.type
_entity_poly.pdbx_seq_one_letter_code
_entity_poly.pdbx_strand_id
1 'polypeptide(L)'
;MSQPHESSGFSPGNFLWAALSLGAVVFTTLLLTRSISPELDVEAKRGERRLEVRKKINADEAAKLGTLEWADKASGTVNAPITVSSELAIKELRAKKTGASAIKVEPPLAVPPGDAPAMPSAPGGASTVQFPTLGSAPAPAPAPAPAPAPAPAPAPAPAPAPAPGGGN
;
A
#
# COMPACT_ATOMS: atom_id res chain seq x y z
N MET A 1 12.85 79.39 -32.57
CA MET A 1 13.94 78.56 -32.02
C MET A 1 13.56 77.11 -32.23
N SER A 2 14.00 76.51 -33.33
CA SER A 2 13.67 75.13 -33.70
C SER A 2 14.80 74.23 -33.23
N GLN A 3 14.50 73.28 -32.33
CA GLN A 3 15.45 72.27 -31.88
C GLN A 3 15.73 71.30 -33.03
N PRO A 4 17.00 70.99 -33.35
CA PRO A 4 17.31 69.94 -34.30
C PRO A 4 16.86 68.61 -33.72
N HIS A 5 15.99 67.91 -34.46
CA HIS A 5 15.67 66.53 -34.17
C HIS A 5 16.91 65.68 -34.47
N GLU A 6 17.65 65.31 -33.43
CA GLU A 6 18.64 64.25 -33.52
C GLU A 6 17.92 62.96 -33.84
N SER A 7 18.05 62.50 -35.08
CA SER A 7 17.59 61.17 -35.47
C SER A 7 18.46 60.16 -34.73
N SER A 8 17.85 59.39 -33.83
CA SER A 8 18.46 58.23 -33.18
C SER A 8 18.74 57.16 -34.24
N GLY A 9 19.86 57.31 -34.94
CA GLY A 9 20.33 56.38 -35.95
C GLY A 9 20.55 55.01 -35.32
N PHE A 10 19.71 54.06 -35.71
CA PHE A 10 19.87 52.65 -35.40
C PHE A 10 21.19 52.17 -36.03
N SER A 11 22.27 52.16 -35.24
CA SER A 11 23.57 51.65 -35.68
C SER A 11 23.51 50.12 -35.70
N PRO A 12 23.70 49.47 -36.86
CA PRO A 12 23.66 48.01 -36.99
C PRO A 12 24.62 47.28 -36.03
N GLY A 13 25.73 47.93 -35.66
CA GLY A 13 26.71 47.38 -34.72
C GLY A 13 26.17 47.23 -33.29
N ASN A 14 25.28 48.12 -32.85
CA ASN A 14 24.71 48.07 -31.50
C ASN A 14 23.68 46.94 -31.36
N PHE A 15 23.02 46.58 -32.46
CA PHE A 15 22.04 45.48 -32.46
C PHE A 15 22.70 44.11 -32.23
N LEU A 16 23.86 43.86 -32.86
CA LEU A 16 24.59 42.60 -32.69
C LEU A 16 25.07 42.42 -31.24
N TRP A 17 25.62 43.49 -30.64
CA TRP A 17 26.04 43.47 -29.24
C TRP A 17 24.88 43.29 -28.27
N ALA A 18 23.74 43.95 -28.52
CA ALA A 18 22.53 43.76 -27.73
C ALA A 18 22.03 42.31 -27.80
N ALA A 19 21.98 41.71 -29.01
CA ALA A 19 21.58 40.32 -29.20
C ALA A 19 22.51 39.32 -28.49
N LEU A 20 23.83 39.54 -28.56
CA LEU A 20 24.80 38.70 -27.86
C LEU A 20 24.68 38.82 -26.34
N SER A 21 24.48 40.04 -25.82
CA SER A 21 24.29 40.25 -24.38
C SER A 21 23.02 39.57 -23.86
N LEU A 22 21.91 39.65 -24.61
CA LEU A 22 20.67 38.95 -24.29
C LEU A 22 20.86 37.43 -24.30
N GLY A 23 21.55 36.91 -25.32
CA GLY A 23 21.88 35.48 -25.42
C GLY A 23 22.72 34.99 -24.24
N ALA A 24 23.72 35.77 -23.81
CA ALA A 24 24.55 35.46 -22.65
C ALA A 24 23.76 35.44 -21.34
N VAL A 25 22.81 36.37 -21.15
CA VAL A 25 21.93 36.42 -19.97
C VAL A 25 20.98 35.23 -19.96
N VAL A 26 20.37 34.87 -21.10
CA VAL A 26 19.50 33.70 -21.20
C VAL A 26 20.30 32.42 -20.90
N PHE A 27 21.49 32.28 -21.48
CA PHE A 27 22.34 31.11 -21.29
C PHE A 27 22.79 30.96 -19.83
N THR A 28 23.25 32.03 -19.19
CA THR A 28 23.62 32.00 -17.76
C THR A 28 22.42 31.70 -16.87
N THR A 29 21.25 32.27 -17.15
CA THR A 29 20.01 31.94 -16.43
C THR A 29 19.63 30.47 -16.57
N LEU A 30 19.82 29.88 -17.75
CA LEU A 30 19.52 28.47 -18.02
C LEU A 30 20.51 27.53 -17.32
N LEU A 31 21.79 27.93 -17.24
CA LEU A 31 22.79 27.20 -16.46
C LEU A 31 22.52 27.26 -14.95
N LEU A 32 22.16 28.44 -14.43
CA LEU A 32 21.83 28.59 -13.01
C LEU A 32 20.59 27.76 -12.65
N THR A 33 19.51 27.84 -13.43
CA THR A 33 18.29 27.07 -13.16
C THR A 33 18.50 25.56 -13.26
N ARG A 34 19.36 25.08 -14.17
CA ARG A 34 19.72 23.65 -14.25
C ARG A 34 20.58 23.16 -13.07
N SER A 35 21.34 24.05 -12.42
CA SER A 35 22.19 23.70 -11.27
C SER A 35 21.45 23.60 -9.93
N ILE A 36 20.21 24.09 -9.84
CA ILE A 36 19.44 24.21 -8.58
C ILE A 36 18.48 23.03 -8.35
N SER A 37 18.53 21.95 -9.15
CA SER A 37 17.66 20.77 -8.95
C SER A 37 18.29 19.52 -8.29
N PRO A 38 19.15 19.58 -7.25
CA PRO A 38 19.63 18.36 -6.58
C PRO A 38 18.66 17.78 -5.53
N GLU A 39 17.52 18.43 -5.23
CA GLU A 39 16.75 18.09 -4.01
C GLU A 39 15.76 16.92 -4.18
N LEU A 40 15.31 16.61 -5.40
CA LEU A 40 14.40 15.48 -5.65
C LEU A 40 15.06 14.10 -5.48
N ASP A 41 16.40 14.02 -5.50
CA ASP A 41 17.13 12.75 -5.41
C ASP A 41 17.32 12.27 -3.95
N VAL A 42 17.29 13.17 -2.97
CA VAL A 42 17.49 12.81 -1.55
C VAL A 42 16.30 12.01 -1.02
N GLU A 43 15.08 12.41 -1.38
CA GLU A 43 13.87 11.68 -1.00
C GLU A 43 13.75 10.33 -1.70
N ALA A 44 14.12 10.28 -2.99
CA ALA A 44 14.18 9.03 -3.76
C ALA A 44 15.16 8.02 -3.11
N LYS A 45 16.40 8.44 -2.83
CA LYS A 45 17.41 7.62 -2.13
C LYS A 45 16.97 7.18 -0.74
N ARG A 46 16.30 8.04 0.02
CA ARG A 46 15.75 7.68 1.34
C ARG A 46 14.61 6.67 1.21
N GLY A 47 13.79 6.77 0.16
CA GLY A 47 12.76 5.80 -0.20
C GLY A 47 13.35 4.43 -0.50
N GLU A 48 14.36 4.36 -1.35
CA GLU A 48 15.07 3.12 -1.68
C GLU A 48 15.67 2.45 -0.44
N ARG A 49 16.34 3.23 0.42
CA ARG A 49 16.90 2.72 1.68
C ARG A 49 15.83 2.11 2.60
N ARG A 50 14.63 2.69 2.66
CA ARG A 50 13.51 2.11 3.44
C ARG A 50 13.03 0.79 2.84
N LEU A 51 12.99 0.67 1.52
CA LEU A 51 12.61 -0.57 0.85
C LEU A 51 13.64 -1.67 1.06
N GLU A 52 14.94 -1.35 0.99
CA GLU A 52 16.01 -2.31 1.28
C GLU A 52 15.97 -2.81 2.73
N VAL A 53 15.77 -1.91 3.69
CA VAL A 53 15.64 -2.28 5.11
C VAL A 53 14.42 -3.18 5.32
N ARG A 54 13.27 -2.87 4.72
CA ARG A 54 12.08 -3.73 4.79
C ARG A 54 12.32 -5.10 4.18
N LYS A 55 13.00 -5.18 3.04
CA LYS A 55 13.36 -6.47 2.41
C LYS A 55 14.26 -7.31 3.31
N LYS A 56 15.24 -6.70 3.97
CA LYS A 56 16.12 -7.39 4.92
C LYS A 56 15.36 -7.90 6.15
N ILE A 57 14.53 -7.05 6.76
CA ILE A 57 13.70 -7.47 7.90
C ILE A 57 12.79 -8.63 7.52
N ASN A 58 12.08 -8.54 6.39
CA ASN A 58 11.21 -9.62 5.93
C ASN A 58 11.97 -10.89 5.59
N ALA A 59 13.17 -10.80 5.02
CA ALA A 59 14.00 -11.96 4.72
C ALA A 59 14.54 -12.62 6.01
N ASP A 60 14.98 -11.82 6.98
CA ASP A 60 15.43 -12.31 8.30
C ASP A 60 14.28 -12.95 9.07
N GLU A 61 13.08 -12.36 9.02
CA GLU A 61 11.87 -12.94 9.59
C GLU A 61 11.48 -14.23 8.88
N ALA A 62 11.50 -14.26 7.55
CA ALA A 62 11.22 -15.48 6.78
C ALA A 62 12.24 -16.59 7.09
N ALA A 63 13.52 -16.25 7.24
CA ALA A 63 14.56 -17.21 7.65
C ALA A 63 14.35 -17.71 9.08
N LYS A 64 14.02 -16.81 10.03
CA LYS A 64 13.69 -17.18 11.42
C LYS A 64 12.44 -18.06 11.50
N LEU A 65 11.41 -17.76 10.72
CA LEU A 65 10.17 -18.54 10.67
C LEU A 65 10.35 -19.89 9.96
N GLY A 66 11.24 -19.96 8.96
CA GLY A 66 11.55 -21.21 8.25
C GLY A 66 12.43 -22.16 9.05
N THR A 67 13.18 -21.63 10.03
CA THR A 67 14.01 -22.44 10.92
C THR A 67 13.13 -22.98 12.05
N LEU A 68 12.63 -24.20 11.87
CA LEU A 68 11.79 -25.00 12.79
C LEU A 68 12.47 -25.36 14.14
N GLU A 69 13.36 -24.51 14.65
CA GLU A 69 14.14 -24.73 15.88
C GLU A 69 13.68 -23.82 17.04
N TRP A 70 12.40 -23.90 17.41
CA TRP A 70 11.94 -23.33 18.69
C TRP A 70 11.08 -24.31 19.49
N ALA A 71 11.50 -25.58 19.48
CA ALA A 71 11.17 -26.48 20.57
C ALA A 71 12.18 -26.22 21.70
N ASP A 72 11.83 -25.33 22.62
CA ASP A 72 12.60 -25.16 23.84
C ASP A 72 12.38 -26.41 24.72
N LYS A 73 13.33 -27.35 24.61
CA LYS A 73 13.28 -28.62 25.34
C LYS A 73 13.32 -28.42 26.85
N ALA A 74 13.83 -27.29 27.34
CA ALA A 74 13.89 -27.01 28.76
C ALA A 74 12.53 -26.58 29.32
N SER A 75 11.76 -25.79 28.56
CA SER A 75 10.41 -25.36 28.97
C SER A 75 9.29 -26.30 28.51
N GLY A 76 9.56 -27.20 27.56
CA GLY A 76 8.54 -28.06 26.96
C GLY A 76 7.56 -27.28 26.07
N THR A 77 7.87 -26.03 25.75
CA THR A 77 7.02 -25.16 24.93
C THR A 77 7.46 -25.23 23.47
N VAL A 78 6.51 -25.51 22.57
CA VAL A 78 6.75 -25.47 21.12
C VAL A 78 6.05 -24.23 20.57
N ASN A 79 6.84 -23.23 20.16
CA ASN A 79 6.28 -22.10 19.42
C ASN A 79 6.21 -22.47 17.95
N ALA A 80 5.04 -22.96 17.53
CA ALA A 80 4.72 -23.17 16.13
C ALA A 80 4.01 -21.93 15.57
N PRO A 81 4.35 -21.48 14.34
CA PRO A 81 3.56 -20.48 13.63
C PRO A 81 2.08 -20.89 13.59
N ILE A 82 1.15 -19.93 13.73
CA ILE A 82 -0.30 -20.17 13.72
C ILE A 82 -0.73 -20.95 12.47
N THR A 83 -0.09 -20.73 11.34
CA THR A 83 -0.36 -21.44 10.08
C THR A 83 -0.05 -22.94 10.23
N VAL A 84 1.14 -23.29 10.70
CA VAL A 84 1.58 -24.69 10.90
C VAL A 84 0.75 -25.37 11.99
N SER A 85 0.44 -24.66 13.08
CA SER A 85 -0.39 -25.22 14.15
C SER A 85 -1.83 -25.47 13.68
N SER A 86 -2.39 -24.61 12.82
CA SER A 86 -3.72 -24.85 12.24
C SER A 86 -3.74 -26.07 11.32
N GLU A 87 -2.70 -26.27 10.50
CA GLU A 87 -2.60 -27.45 9.63
C GLU A 87 -2.42 -28.75 10.44
N LEU A 88 -1.60 -28.71 11.50
CA LEU A 88 -1.43 -29.83 12.42
C LEU A 88 -2.74 -30.14 13.15
N ALA A 89 -3.45 -29.12 13.65
CA ALA A 89 -4.75 -29.29 14.29
C ALA A 89 -5.78 -29.88 13.32
N ILE A 90 -5.81 -29.42 12.06
CA ILE A 90 -6.68 -30.00 11.03
C ILE A 90 -6.30 -31.46 10.74
N LYS A 91 -5.01 -31.79 10.66
CA LYS A 91 -4.56 -33.19 10.51
C LYS A 91 -4.98 -34.05 11.70
N GLU A 92 -4.82 -33.55 12.92
CA GLU A 92 -5.20 -34.26 14.14
C GLU A 92 -6.73 -34.44 14.22
N LEU A 93 -7.51 -33.39 13.90
CA LEU A 93 -8.97 -33.45 13.80
C LEU A 93 -9.44 -34.43 12.72
N ARG A 94 -8.74 -34.53 11.59
CA ARG A 94 -9.06 -35.51 10.53
C ARG A 94 -8.68 -36.93 10.92
N ALA A 95 -7.56 -37.11 11.61
CA ALA A 95 -7.12 -38.42 12.09
C ALA A 95 -8.02 -38.93 13.22
N LYS A 96 -8.47 -38.02 14.10
CA LYS A 96 -9.42 -38.28 15.16
C LYS A 96 -10.80 -38.38 14.54
N LYS A 97 -11.16 -39.56 14.04
CA LYS A 97 -12.53 -39.89 13.61
C LYS A 97 -13.49 -39.34 14.66
N THR A 98 -14.23 -38.29 14.31
CA THR A 98 -15.25 -37.72 15.19
C THR A 98 -16.27 -38.83 15.41
N GLY A 99 -16.17 -39.53 16.54
CA GLY A 99 -17.22 -40.41 16.99
C GLY A 99 -18.47 -39.55 17.08
N ALA A 100 -19.56 -39.97 16.45
CA ALA A 100 -20.84 -39.28 16.54
C ALA A 100 -21.06 -38.96 18.01
N SER A 101 -21.12 -37.66 18.35
CA SER A 101 -21.28 -37.24 19.73
C SER A 101 -22.54 -37.92 20.25
N ALA A 102 -22.37 -38.86 21.18
CA ALA A 102 -23.48 -39.54 21.85
C ALA A 102 -24.33 -38.58 22.69
N ILE A 103 -23.93 -37.30 22.74
CA ILE A 103 -24.73 -36.18 23.20
C ILE A 103 -25.92 -36.07 22.26
N LYS A 104 -26.99 -36.73 22.66
CA LYS A 104 -28.33 -36.52 22.12
C LYS A 104 -28.64 -35.06 22.40
N VAL A 105 -28.51 -34.22 21.36
CA VAL A 105 -28.91 -32.81 21.43
C VAL A 105 -30.40 -32.83 21.72
N GLU A 106 -30.72 -32.70 23.00
CA GLU A 106 -32.09 -32.58 23.43
C GLU A 106 -32.64 -31.31 22.78
N PRO A 107 -33.81 -31.38 22.13
CA PRO A 107 -34.42 -30.21 21.52
C PRO A 107 -34.47 -29.09 22.56
N PRO A 108 -34.07 -27.85 22.21
CA PRO A 108 -34.11 -26.75 23.15
C PRO A 108 -35.54 -26.66 23.70
N LEU A 109 -35.68 -26.89 25.01
CA LEU A 109 -36.94 -26.73 25.71
C LEU A 109 -37.50 -25.35 25.34
N ALA A 110 -38.75 -25.33 24.87
CA ALA A 110 -39.43 -24.10 24.52
C ALA A 110 -39.40 -23.19 25.74
N VAL A 111 -38.60 -22.12 25.66
CA VAL A 111 -38.52 -21.13 26.73
C VAL A 111 -39.88 -20.45 26.76
N PRO A 112 -40.65 -20.57 27.85
CA PRO A 112 -41.95 -19.92 27.93
C PRO A 112 -41.75 -18.41 27.80
N PRO A 113 -42.56 -17.72 26.97
CA PRO A 113 -42.54 -16.27 26.87
C PRO A 113 -43.15 -15.68 28.16
N GLY A 114 -42.30 -15.40 29.14
CA GLY A 114 -42.71 -14.81 30.40
C GLY A 114 -41.73 -15.20 31.50
N ASP A 115 -41.16 -14.18 32.14
CA ASP A 115 -40.28 -14.27 33.30
C ASP A 115 -38.86 -14.76 33.00
N ALA A 116 -38.05 -13.80 32.49
CA ALA A 116 -36.62 -13.86 32.75
C ALA A 116 -36.43 -14.06 34.26
N PRO A 117 -35.72 -15.11 34.71
CA PRO A 117 -35.50 -15.34 36.13
C PRO A 117 -34.84 -14.09 36.71
N ALA A 118 -35.52 -13.47 37.67
CA ALA A 118 -34.94 -12.42 38.48
C ALA A 118 -33.71 -13.03 39.15
N MET A 119 -32.52 -12.80 38.57
CA MET A 119 -31.28 -13.23 39.18
C MET A 119 -31.25 -12.57 40.56
N PRO A 120 -31.10 -13.34 41.65
CA PRO A 120 -31.06 -12.78 42.99
C PRO A 120 -29.97 -11.73 43.01
N SER A 121 -30.38 -10.50 43.32
CA SER A 121 -29.54 -9.32 43.44
C SER A 121 -28.18 -9.70 44.00
N ALA A 122 -27.13 -9.50 43.21
CA ALA A 122 -25.77 -9.62 43.69
C ALA A 122 -25.64 -8.82 45.01
N PRO A 123 -25.03 -9.39 46.07
CA PRO A 123 -24.92 -8.72 47.36
C PRO A 123 -24.28 -7.35 47.17
N GLY A 124 -24.95 -6.32 47.72
CA GLY A 124 -24.68 -4.91 47.44
C GLY A 124 -23.19 -4.54 47.49
N GLY A 125 -22.70 -3.93 46.41
CA GLY A 125 -21.39 -3.26 46.41
C GLY A 125 -20.66 -3.27 45.07
N ALA A 126 -20.97 -4.19 44.16
CA ALA A 126 -20.38 -4.17 42.82
C ALA A 126 -21.10 -3.12 41.97
N SER A 127 -20.56 -1.89 41.99
CA SER A 127 -20.89 -0.87 40.99
C SER A 127 -20.49 -1.44 39.63
N THR A 128 -21.46 -1.98 38.90
CA THR A 128 -21.23 -2.37 37.52
C THR A 128 -20.94 -1.07 36.78
N VAL A 129 -19.71 -0.94 36.28
CA VAL A 129 -19.37 0.12 35.35
C VAL A 129 -20.30 -0.07 34.16
N GLN A 130 -21.36 0.74 34.10
CA GLN A 130 -22.19 0.83 32.92
C GLN A 130 -21.31 1.47 31.86
N PHE A 131 -20.73 0.64 31.01
CA PHE A 131 -20.12 1.13 29.78
C PHE A 131 -21.25 1.83 29.01
N PRO A 132 -21.07 3.11 28.62
CA PRO A 132 -22.05 3.76 27.77
C PRO A 132 -22.26 2.87 26.57
N THR A 133 -23.51 2.54 26.30
CA THR A 133 -23.88 1.81 25.10
C THR A 133 -23.45 2.70 23.94
N LEU A 134 -22.32 2.36 23.31
CA LEU A 134 -21.87 3.04 22.12
C LEU A 134 -22.98 2.80 21.10
N GLY A 135 -23.79 3.84 20.87
CA GLY A 135 -24.86 3.79 19.90
C GLY A 135 -24.27 3.24 18.62
N SER A 136 -24.81 2.11 18.16
CA SER A 136 -24.35 1.46 16.95
C SER A 136 -24.47 2.48 15.82
N ALA A 137 -23.35 3.09 15.45
CA ALA A 137 -23.31 3.95 14.28
C ALA A 137 -23.82 3.11 13.10
N PRO A 138 -24.77 3.63 12.30
CA PRO A 138 -25.27 2.91 11.15
C PRO A 138 -24.08 2.48 10.28
N ALA A 139 -24.05 1.20 9.90
CA ALA A 139 -22.99 0.67 9.07
C ALA A 139 -22.83 1.56 7.82
N PRO A 140 -21.61 1.99 7.47
CA PRO A 140 -21.41 2.82 6.29
C PRO A 140 -21.97 2.10 5.06
N ALA A 141 -22.66 2.85 4.21
CA ALA A 141 -23.21 2.31 2.97
C ALA A 141 -22.09 1.62 2.16
N PRO A 142 -22.33 0.45 1.55
CA PRO A 142 -21.35 -0.23 0.73
C PRO A 142 -20.80 0.73 -0.33
N ALA A 143 -19.46 0.80 -0.45
CA ALA A 143 -18.85 1.60 -1.49
C ALA A 143 -19.31 1.09 -2.87
N PRO A 144 -19.59 1.98 -3.84
CA PRO A 144 -19.97 1.58 -5.18
C PRO A 144 -18.88 0.69 -5.80
N ALA A 145 -19.29 -0.37 -6.49
CA ALA A 145 -18.37 -1.27 -7.17
C ALA A 145 -17.49 -0.48 -8.17
N PRO A 146 -16.17 -0.74 -8.22
CA PRO A 146 -15.29 -0.09 -9.17
C PRO A 146 -15.77 -0.36 -10.61
N ALA A 147 -15.74 0.68 -11.45
CA ALA A 147 -16.11 0.56 -12.85
C ALA A 147 -15.21 -0.47 -13.56
N PRO A 148 -15.75 -1.26 -14.50
CA PRO A 148 -14.96 -2.21 -15.28
C PRO A 148 -13.76 -1.51 -15.95
N ALA A 149 -12.59 -2.13 -15.87
CA ALA A 149 -11.41 -1.64 -16.56
C ALA A 149 -11.65 -1.61 -18.09
N PRO A 150 -11.18 -0.59 -18.81
CA PRO A 150 -11.29 -0.54 -20.26
C PRO A 150 -10.60 -1.74 -20.91
N ALA A 151 -11.20 -2.28 -21.97
CA ALA A 151 -10.64 -3.39 -22.72
C ALA A 151 -9.27 -3.04 -23.32
N PRO A 152 -8.30 -3.98 -23.35
CA PRO A 152 -7.00 -3.76 -23.97
C PRO A 152 -7.15 -3.34 -25.45
N ALA A 153 -6.36 -2.36 -25.87
CA ALA A 153 -6.30 -1.96 -27.28
C ALA A 153 -5.80 -3.13 -28.16
N PRO A 154 -6.31 -3.29 -29.39
CA PRO A 154 -5.81 -4.29 -30.33
C PRO A 154 -4.31 -4.14 -30.58
N ALA A 155 -3.59 -5.26 -30.64
CA ALA A 155 -2.17 -5.26 -30.99
C ALA A 155 -1.97 -4.76 -32.44
N PRO A 156 -0.91 -3.97 -32.70
CA PRO A 156 -0.60 -3.51 -34.05
C PRO A 156 -0.31 -4.68 -34.99
N ALA A 157 -0.78 -4.57 -36.24
CA ALA A 157 -0.54 -5.57 -37.26
C ALA A 157 0.96 -5.72 -37.56
N PRO A 158 1.46 -6.95 -37.80
CA PRO A 158 2.85 -7.19 -38.14
C PRO A 158 3.25 -6.46 -39.42
N ALA A 159 4.44 -5.89 -39.42
CA ALA A 159 4.99 -5.18 -40.57
C ALA A 159 5.21 -6.14 -41.76
N PRO A 160 4.99 -5.68 -43.00
CA PRO A 160 5.22 -6.48 -44.19
C PRO A 160 6.68 -6.90 -44.30
N ALA A 161 6.91 -8.15 -44.72
CA ALA A 161 8.23 -8.71 -44.92
C ALA A 161 8.97 -7.95 -46.06
N PRO A 162 10.29 -7.73 -45.93
CA PRO A 162 11.09 -7.12 -46.97
C PRO A 162 11.05 -7.97 -48.25
N ALA A 163 10.87 -7.31 -49.40
CA ALA A 163 10.89 -7.97 -50.70
C ALA A 163 12.27 -8.58 -50.97
N PRO A 164 12.35 -9.75 -51.64
CA PRO A 164 13.62 -10.33 -52.06
C PRO A 164 14.37 -9.33 -52.95
N GLY A 165 15.56 -8.92 -52.49
CA GLY A 165 16.44 -8.06 -53.27
C GLY A 165 16.83 -8.76 -54.57
N GLY A 166 16.37 -8.23 -55.70
CA GLY A 166 16.84 -8.62 -57.02
C GLY A 166 18.31 -8.20 -57.17
N GLY A 167 19.22 -9.14 -57.01
CA GLY A 167 20.62 -8.97 -57.40
C GLY A 167 20.76 -9.17 -58.91
N ASN A 168 21.33 -8.16 -59.58
CA ASN A 168 21.93 -8.26 -60.91
C ASN A 168 23.44 -8.45 -60.77
#